data_AF-A0A4V3Z7L8-F1
#
_entry.id   AF-A0A4V3Z7L8-F1
#
_cell.length_a   1.000
_cell.length_b   1.000
_cell.length_c   1.000
_cell.angle_alpha   90.00
_cell.angle_beta   90.00
_cell.angle_gamma   90.00
#
_symmetry.space_group_name_H-M   'P 1'
#
loop_
_entity.id
_entity.type
_entity.pdbx_description
1 polymer ?
#
loop_
_entity_poly.entity_id
_entity_poly.type
_entity_poly.pdbx_seq_one_letter_code
_entity_poly.pdbx_strand_id
1 'polypeptide(L)'
;MGTDDHIVLTCAECGDERPFEQPPCADGHGSDCPEWACTECGAAVLVGPVPSVGQIPAARPATHPRPAREAGAAARDHRGRGRAAARILA
;
A
#
# COMPACT_ATOMS: atom_id res chain seq x y z
N MET A 1 26.13 -1.65 -34.97
CA MET A 1 26.70 -2.22 -33.74
C MET A 1 25.53 -2.37 -32.78
N GLY A 2 24.93 -3.56 -32.73
CA GLY A 2 23.70 -3.78 -31.97
C GLY A 2 24.01 -3.72 -30.47
N THR A 3 23.45 -2.73 -29.79
CA THR A 3 23.36 -2.69 -28.31
C THR A 3 22.15 -3.51 -27.91
N ASP A 4 22.25 -4.78 -28.25
CA ASP A 4 21.34 -5.82 -27.82
C ASP A 4 21.89 -6.26 -26.46
N ASP A 5 21.70 -5.40 -25.46
CA ASP A 5 22.29 -5.58 -24.14
C ASP A 5 21.59 -6.78 -23.51
N HIS A 6 22.31 -7.89 -23.51
CA HIS A 6 21.82 -9.18 -23.08
C HIS A 6 22.61 -9.68 -21.89
N ILE A 7 21.92 -9.98 -20.80
CA ILE A 7 22.51 -10.62 -19.62
C ILE A 7 21.97 -12.03 -19.46
N VAL A 8 22.76 -12.92 -18.87
CA VAL A 8 22.34 -14.29 -18.58
C VAL A 8 21.94 -14.40 -17.12
N LEU A 9 20.70 -14.81 -16.86
CA LEU A 9 20.14 -15.00 -15.52
C LEU A 9 19.31 -16.28 -15.46
N THR A 10 19.12 -16.84 -14.26
CA THR A 10 18.16 -17.93 -14.06
C THR A 10 16.74 -17.39 -14.16
N CYS A 11 15.99 -17.87 -15.14
CA CYS A 11 14.57 -17.56 -15.29
C CYS A 11 13.74 -18.47 -14.40
N ALA A 12 12.93 -17.90 -13.51
CA ALA A 12 12.04 -18.67 -12.64
C ALA A 12 10.95 -19.44 -13.41
N GLU A 13 10.48 -18.88 -14.53
CA GLU A 13 9.43 -19.51 -15.36
C GLU A 13 9.98 -20.61 -16.27
N CYS A 14 11.17 -20.44 -16.85
CA CYS A 14 11.81 -21.47 -17.67
C CYS A 14 12.50 -22.56 -16.82
N GLY A 15 12.98 -22.20 -15.62
CA GLY A 15 13.65 -23.10 -14.68
C GLY A 15 15.17 -23.25 -14.89
N ASP A 16 15.78 -22.41 -15.73
CA ASP A 16 17.19 -22.50 -16.12
C ASP A 16 17.75 -21.13 -16.56
N GLU A 17 19.04 -21.08 -16.89
CA GLU A 17 19.71 -19.86 -17.35
C GLU A 17 19.25 -19.47 -18.75
N ARG A 18 18.80 -18.22 -18.90
CA ARG A 18 18.31 -17.65 -20.15
C ARG A 18 18.92 -16.29 -20.43
N PRO A 19 19.01 -15.87 -21.70
CA PRO A 19 19.32 -14.49 -22.04
C PRO A 19 18.11 -13.60 -21.75
N PHE A 20 18.39 -12.43 -21.18
CA PHE A 20 17.44 -11.37 -20.89
C PHE A 20 17.86 -10.11 -21.63
N GLU A 21 16.91 -9.46 -22.28
CA GLU A 21 17.08 -8.16 -22.93
C GLU A 21 16.56 -7.03 -22.03
N GLN A 22 17.08 -5.82 -22.20
CA GLN A 22 16.52 -4.62 -21.59
C GLN A 22 15.48 -4.00 -22.55
N PRO A 23 14.16 -4.16 -22.30
CA PRO A 23 13.14 -3.59 -23.17
C PRO A 23 13.14 -2.05 -23.10
N PRO A 24 12.56 -1.35 -24.10
CA PRO A 24 12.40 0.09 -24.06
C PRO A 24 11.62 0.53 -22.82
N CYS A 25 12.28 1.29 -21.94
CA CYS A 25 11.68 1.74 -20.68
C CYS A 25 10.70 2.92 -20.91
N ALA A 26 9.42 2.71 -20.61
CA ALA A 26 8.41 3.77 -20.65
C ALA A 26 8.54 4.80 -19.52
N ASP A 27 9.15 4.41 -18.39
CA ASP A 27 9.36 5.27 -17.23
C ASP A 27 10.49 6.31 -17.42
N GLY A 28 11.21 6.25 -18.55
CA GLY A 28 12.22 7.25 -18.92
C GLY A 28 13.61 6.99 -18.34
N HIS A 29 13.91 5.78 -17.86
CA HIS A 29 15.24 5.41 -17.35
C HIS A 29 16.29 5.17 -18.45
N GLY A 30 15.86 5.09 -19.73
CA GLY A 30 16.77 4.85 -20.85
C GLY A 30 17.58 3.56 -20.64
N SER A 31 18.89 3.64 -20.82
CA SER A 31 19.82 2.50 -20.67
C SER A 31 20.10 2.09 -19.22
N ASP A 32 19.66 2.88 -18.23
CA ASP A 32 19.80 2.55 -16.80
C ASP A 32 18.53 1.86 -16.26
N CYS A 33 17.66 1.37 -17.15
CA CYS A 33 16.44 0.70 -16.75
C CYS A 33 16.77 -0.59 -15.97
N PRO A 34 16.28 -0.76 -14.73
CA PRO A 34 16.52 -1.97 -13.99
C PRO A 34 15.71 -3.16 -14.52
N GLU A 35 14.79 -2.97 -15.47
CA GLU A 35 13.95 -4.02 -16.02
C GLU A 35 14.67 -4.85 -17.09
N TRP A 36 14.62 -6.17 -16.94
CA TRP A 36 15.20 -7.15 -17.84
C TRP A 36 14.18 -8.24 -18.15
N ALA A 37 13.90 -8.51 -19.42
CA ALA A 37 12.91 -9.46 -19.88
C ALA A 37 13.55 -10.70 -20.52
N CYS A 38 13.11 -11.90 -20.13
CA CYS A 38 13.59 -13.14 -20.72
C CYS A 38 13.20 -13.19 -22.19
N THR A 39 14.20 -13.37 -23.06
CA THR A 39 14.01 -13.42 -24.52
C THR A 39 13.14 -14.59 -25.00
N GLU A 40 13.03 -15.65 -24.19
CA GLU A 40 12.27 -16.85 -24.54
C GLU A 40 10.81 -16.77 -24.09
N CYS A 41 10.57 -16.42 -22.81
CA CYS A 41 9.22 -16.47 -22.22
C CYS A 41 8.61 -15.10 -21.87
N GLY A 42 9.41 -14.03 -21.92
CA GLY A 42 8.98 -12.66 -21.59
C GLY A 42 8.90 -12.32 -20.10
N ALA A 43 9.26 -13.24 -19.20
CA ALA A 43 9.28 -12.96 -17.76
C ALA A 43 10.30 -11.85 -17.42
N ALA A 44 9.88 -10.86 -16.64
CA ALA A 44 10.70 -9.70 -16.29
C ALA A 44 11.28 -9.78 -14.87
N VAL A 45 12.51 -9.30 -14.69
CA VAL A 45 13.20 -9.19 -13.41
C VAL A 45 13.83 -7.81 -13.25
N LEU A 46 13.98 -7.36 -11.99
CA LEU A 46 14.63 -6.09 -11.68
C LEU A 46 16.09 -6.32 -11.25
N VAL A 47 17.04 -5.83 -12.04
CA VAL A 47 18.48 -5.90 -11.77
C VAL A 47 19.03 -4.48 -11.71
N GLY A 48 19.49 -4.08 -10.53
CA GLY A 48 20.03 -2.74 -10.32
C GLY A 48 20.26 -2.44 -8.84
N PRO A 49 20.79 -1.26 -8.52
CA PRO A 49 20.96 -0.84 -7.14
C PRO A 49 19.62 -0.82 -6.41
N VAL A 50 19.55 -1.49 -5.26
CA VAL A 50 18.37 -1.42 -4.41
C VAL A 50 18.25 0.00 -3.86
N PRO A 51 17.11 0.70 -4.05
CA PRO A 51 16.94 2.00 -3.41
C PRO A 51 16.97 1.75 -1.89
N SER A 52 17.88 2.43 -1.20
CA SER A 52 17.87 2.46 0.27
C SER A 52 16.52 3.00 0.71
N VAL A 53 15.61 2.10 1.13
CA VAL A 53 14.35 2.48 1.76
C VAL A 53 14.72 3.30 2.98
N GLY A 54 14.50 4.61 2.88
CA GLY A 54 14.94 5.57 3.89
C GLY A 54 14.53 5.10 5.28
N GLN A 55 15.48 5.15 6.21
CA GLN A 55 15.21 5.05 7.64
C GLN A 55 13.90 5.80 7.94
N ILE A 56 12.88 5.09 8.44
CA ILE A 56 11.65 5.75 8.88
C ILE A 56 12.11 6.74 9.95
N PRO A 57 11.94 8.07 9.75
CA PRO A 57 12.28 9.01 10.80
C PRO A 57 11.46 8.61 12.01
N ALA A 58 12.12 8.39 13.16
CA ALA A 58 11.43 8.10 14.40
C ALA A 58 10.34 9.17 14.57
N ALA A 59 9.09 8.73 14.60
CA ALA A 59 7.95 9.64 14.62
C ALA A 59 8.13 10.63 15.77
N ARG A 60 8.26 11.92 15.45
CA ARG A 60 8.23 12.95 16.48
C ARG A 60 6.85 12.85 17.13
N PRO A 61 6.74 12.73 18.46
CA PRO A 61 5.44 12.64 19.10
C PRO A 61 4.64 13.88 18.74
N ALA A 62 3.52 13.67 18.05
CA ALA A 62 2.60 14.76 17.72
C ALA A 62 2.00 15.27 19.03
N THR A 63 2.38 16.47 19.45
CA THR A 63 1.68 17.19 20.52
C THR A 63 0.32 17.62 19.97
N HIS A 64 -0.66 16.72 20.00
CA HIS A 64 -2.04 17.10 19.76
C HIS A 64 -2.52 17.89 20.98
N PRO A 65 -2.93 19.17 20.84
CA PRO A 65 -3.60 19.86 21.93
C PRO A 65 -4.90 19.11 22.24
N ARG A 66 -5.05 18.64 23.48
CA ARG A 66 -6.30 18.04 23.94
C ARG A 66 -7.39 19.11 23.88
N PRO A 67 -8.47 18.92 23.09
CA PRO A 67 -9.60 19.84 23.15
C PRO A 67 -10.20 19.79 24.56
N ALA A 68 -10.44 20.97 25.13
CA ALA A 68 -11.10 21.10 26.42
C ALA A 68 -12.52 20.56 26.29
N ARG A 69 -12.81 19.50 27.04
CA ARG A 69 -14.14 18.98 27.36
C ARG A 69 -15.12 20.12 27.66
N GLU A 70 -15.98 20.43 26.70
CA GLU A 70 -17.12 21.33 26.92
C GLU A 70 -18.19 20.60 27.73
N ALA A 71 -18.40 21.05 28.96
CA ALA A 71 -19.44 20.57 29.84
C ALA A 71 -20.80 21.14 29.39
N GLY A 72 -21.48 20.45 28.47
CA GLY A 72 -22.86 20.74 28.09
C GLY A 72 -23.84 19.80 28.79
N ALA A 73 -24.41 20.25 29.91
CA ALA A 73 -25.41 19.52 30.68
C ALA A 73 -26.71 19.35 29.88
N ALA A 74 -27.01 18.12 29.44
CA ALA A 74 -28.32 17.76 28.90
C ALA A 74 -29.31 17.59 30.05
N ALA A 75 -30.17 18.58 30.25
CA ALA A 75 -31.33 18.49 31.12
C ALA A 75 -32.26 17.39 30.61
N ARG A 76 -32.42 16.30 31.38
CA ARG A 76 -33.45 15.28 31.16
C ARG A 76 -34.61 15.57 32.11
N ASP A 77 -35.70 16.07 31.55
CA ASP A 77 -36.97 16.24 32.26
C ASP A 77 -37.59 14.86 32.55
N HIS A 78 -37.78 14.56 33.83
CA HIS A 78 -38.52 13.40 34.30
C HIS A 78 -39.82 13.86 34.97
N ARG A 79 -40.75 14.42 34.19
CA ARG A 79 -42.14 14.55 34.64
C ARG A 79 -42.93 13.28 34.32
N GLY A 80 -42.86 12.31 35.23
CA GLY A 80 -43.82 11.22 35.27
C GLY A 80 -45.22 11.70 35.68
N ARG A 81 -46.25 10.94 35.29
CA ARG A 81 -47.25 10.33 36.20
C ARG A 81 -48.57 9.94 35.49
N GLY A 82 -48.74 8.63 35.25
CA GLY A 82 -49.97 7.84 35.46
C GLY A 82 -51.21 8.09 34.57
N ARG A 83 -52.22 7.22 34.48
CA ARG A 83 -52.58 5.99 35.22
C ARG A 83 -53.57 5.18 34.36
N ALA A 84 -53.52 3.85 34.51
CA ALA A 84 -54.60 2.86 34.49
C ALA A 84 -55.59 2.78 33.29
N ALA A 85 -55.63 1.59 32.67
CA ALA A 85 -56.85 0.78 32.60
C ALA A 85 -56.47 -0.70 32.44
N ALA A 86 -56.56 -1.44 33.54
CA ALA A 86 -56.80 -2.87 33.47
C ALA A 86 -58.32 -3.08 33.27
N ARG A 87 -58.69 -3.97 32.34
CA ARG A 87 -59.84 -4.90 32.39
C ARG A 87 -59.91 -5.70 31.06
N ILE A 88 -59.37 -6.92 31.03
CA ILE A 88 -60.04 -8.24 31.21
C ILE A 88 -60.65 -8.79 29.89
N LEU A 89 -60.05 -9.91 29.46
CA LEU A 89 -60.57 -11.13 28.81
C LEU A 89 -61.99 -11.15 28.21
N ALA A 90 -62.09 -11.61 26.96
CA ALA A 90 -62.89 -12.76 26.51
C ALA A 90 -62.46 -13.18 25.10
#